data_AF-A0A2U8XCT7-F1
#
_entry.id   AF-A0A2U8XCT7-F1
#
_cell.length_a   1.000
_cell.length_b   1.000
_cell.length_c   1.000
_cell.angle_alpha   90.00
_cell.angle_beta   90.00
_cell.angle_gamma   90.00
#
_symmetry.space_group_name_H-M   'P 1'
#
loop_
_entity.id
_entity.type
_entity.pdbx_description
1 polymer ?
#
loop_
_entity_poly.entity_id
_entity_poly.type
_entity_poly.pdbx_seq_one_letter_code
_entity_poly.pdbx_strand_id
1 'polypeptide(L)'
;MSGDKRRLADGLRASTIIDRERLAAFILDEATAVAANPFPSTTAGAARQRWGLREIEFEALQVASAGLPCLMTALARLPTGVPLRQEILRTPTHVLYLLHHGESGRIVGAVLHGKPREALPPFTRPQPAPRRPGRRRANSQQLDFFEVRLA
;
A
#
# COMPACT_ATOMS: atom_id res chain seq x y z
N MET A 1 16.66 -1.86 12.60
CA MET A 1 15.80 -1.02 11.72
C MET A 1 15.08 -1.81 10.62
N SER A 2 15.69 -2.79 9.93
CA SER A 2 15.00 -3.59 8.89
C SER A 2 13.83 -4.44 9.43
N GLY A 3 13.96 -5.00 10.65
CA GLY A 3 12.92 -5.83 11.28
C GLY A 3 11.60 -5.11 11.56
N ASP A 4 11.63 -3.85 12.00
CA ASP A 4 10.42 -3.08 12.31
C ASP A 4 9.63 -2.73 11.05
N LYS A 5 10.31 -2.31 9.98
CA LYS A 5 9.68 -2.04 8.68
C LYS A 5 8.97 -3.29 8.15
N ARG A 6 9.60 -4.46 8.26
CA ARG A 6 9.01 -5.72 7.82
C ARG A 6 7.75 -6.08 8.63
N ARG A 7 7.80 -5.94 9.96
CA ARG A 7 6.63 -6.16 10.83
C ARG A 7 5.45 -5.28 10.46
N LEU A 8 5.69 -3.99 10.21
CA LEU A 8 4.64 -3.05 9.81
C LEU A 8 4.06 -3.38 8.43
N ALA A 9 4.91 -3.73 7.46
CA ALA A 9 4.47 -4.13 6.13
C ALA A 9 3.61 -5.40 6.17
N ASP A 10 3.99 -6.40 6.97
CA ASP A 10 3.24 -7.64 7.10
C ASP A 10 1.91 -7.42 7.84
N GLY A 11 1.90 -6.56 8.86
CA GLY A 11 0.66 -6.12 9.53
C GLY A 11 -0.30 -5.39 8.60
N LEU A 12 0.21 -4.56 7.67
CA LEU A 12 -0.61 -3.93 6.64
C LEU A 12 -1.22 -4.95 5.69
N ARG A 13 -0.43 -5.91 5.20
CA ARG A 13 -0.91 -6.96 4.29
C ARG A 13 -2.00 -7.83 4.91
N ALA A 14 -1.93 -8.04 6.22
CA ALA A 14 -2.96 -8.77 6.98
C ALA A 14 -4.21 -7.92 7.30
N SER A 15 -4.20 -6.62 7.02
CA SER A 15 -5.34 -5.72 7.28
C SER A 15 -6.38 -5.74 6.16
N THR A 16 -7.53 -5.13 6.41
CA THR A 16 -8.62 -4.94 5.43
C THR A 16 -8.48 -3.66 4.60
N ILE A 17 -7.36 -2.94 4.71
CA ILE A 17 -7.13 -1.69 3.97
C ILE A 17 -7.04 -1.99 2.47
N ILE A 18 -7.72 -1.18 1.65
CA ILE A 18 -7.76 -1.34 0.19
C ILE A 18 -6.36 -1.20 -0.41
N ASP A 19 -5.66 -0.11 -0.08
CA ASP A 19 -4.31 0.20 -0.59
C ASP A 19 -3.17 -0.59 0.09
N ARG A 20 -3.47 -1.63 0.88
CA ARG A 20 -2.50 -2.28 1.78
C ARG A 20 -1.21 -2.74 1.11
N GLU A 21 -1.27 -3.26 -0.13
CA GLU A 21 -0.09 -3.71 -0.86
C GLU A 21 0.81 -2.53 -1.27
N ARG A 22 0.21 -1.44 -1.73
CA ARG A 22 0.93 -0.21 -2.10
C ARG A 22 1.59 0.42 -0.88
N LEU A 23 0.87 0.49 0.24
CA LEU A 23 1.38 1.01 1.50
C LEU A 23 2.51 0.13 2.06
N ALA A 24 2.37 -1.20 2.00
CA ALA A 24 3.42 -2.12 2.40
C ALA A 24 4.66 -2.02 1.50
N ALA A 25 4.49 -1.81 0.19
CA ALA A 25 5.59 -1.57 -0.73
C ALA A 25 6.32 -0.26 -0.40
N PHE A 26 5.58 0.84 -0.11
CA PHE A 26 6.18 2.08 0.38
C PHE A 26 7.00 1.85 1.65
N ILE A 27 6.49 1.08 2.61
CA ILE A 27 7.25 0.76 3.83
C ILE A 27 8.53 0.03 3.47
N LEU A 28 8.51 -0.97 2.61
CA LEU A 28 9.69 -1.81 2.33
C LEU A 28 10.72 -1.14 1.41
N ASP A 29 10.36 -0.06 0.74
CA ASP A 29 11.28 0.72 -0.09
C ASP A 29 12.51 1.19 0.71
N GLU A 30 13.69 1.11 0.09
CA GLU A 30 14.96 1.43 0.75
C GLU A 30 15.06 2.92 1.13
N ALA A 31 14.49 3.81 0.32
CA ALA A 31 14.49 5.25 0.58
C ALA A 31 13.52 5.66 1.72
N THR A 32 12.62 4.75 2.12
CA THR A 32 11.68 5.01 3.22
C THR A 32 12.36 4.83 4.57
N ALA A 33 12.48 5.91 5.33
CA ALA A 33 13.00 5.90 6.69
C ALA A 33 11.87 5.97 7.73
N VAL A 34 12.06 5.30 8.86
CA VAL A 34 11.20 5.51 10.05
C VAL A 34 11.57 6.87 10.63
N ALA A 35 10.59 7.76 10.75
CA ALA A 35 10.78 9.08 11.35
C ALA A 35 10.56 9.02 12.86
N ALA A 36 11.31 9.84 13.60
CA ALA A 36 11.07 10.01 15.02
C ALA A 36 9.68 10.62 15.26
N ASN A 37 8.91 10.00 16.16
CA ASN A 37 7.64 10.53 16.64
C ASN A 37 7.71 10.69 18.17
N PRO A 38 7.96 11.91 18.69
CA PRO A 38 8.05 12.15 20.13
C PRO A 38 6.70 12.00 20.84
N PHE A 39 5.59 12.02 20.10
CA PHE A 39 4.23 11.89 20.63
C PHE A 39 3.46 10.77 19.91
N PRO A 40 3.88 9.50 20.07
CA PRO A 40 3.29 8.39 19.34
C PRO A 40 1.91 8.01 19.87
N SER A 41 1.59 8.33 21.12
CA SER A 41 0.33 7.96 21.75
C SER A 41 -0.79 8.93 21.37
N THR A 42 -1.96 8.38 21.04
CA THR A 42 -3.17 9.16 20.76
C THR A 42 -4.42 8.35 21.10
N THR A 43 -5.59 8.94 20.92
CA THR A 43 -6.88 8.23 21.02
C THR A 43 -7.57 8.20 19.66
N ALA A 44 -8.51 7.27 19.48
CA ALA A 44 -9.29 7.21 18.24
C ALA A 44 -10.06 8.51 17.97
N GLY A 45 -10.60 9.16 19.00
CA GLY A 45 -11.29 10.45 18.87
C GLY A 45 -10.36 11.58 18.42
N ALA A 46 -9.19 11.70 19.06
CA ALA A 46 -8.19 12.70 18.68
C ALA A 46 -7.64 12.47 17.26
N ALA A 47 -7.39 11.21 16.91
CA ALA A 47 -6.99 10.83 15.55
C ALA A 47 -8.08 11.18 14.53
N ARG A 48 -9.36 10.88 14.83
CA ARG A 48 -10.49 11.18 13.94
C ARG A 48 -10.62 12.67 13.67
N GLN A 49 -10.53 13.51 14.70
CA GLN A 49 -10.58 14.96 14.53
C GLN A 49 -9.42 15.48 13.67
N ARG A 50 -8.19 15.02 13.96
CA ARG A 50 -6.99 15.41 13.21
C ARG A 50 -7.09 15.03 11.74
N TRP A 51 -7.50 13.80 11.46
CA TRP A 51 -7.59 13.30 10.09
C TRP A 51 -8.78 13.86 9.33
N GLY A 52 -9.89 14.19 10.01
CA GLY A 52 -11.01 14.91 9.39
C GLY A 52 -10.61 16.31 8.92
N LEU A 53 -9.81 17.04 9.70
CA LEU A 53 -9.25 18.32 9.23
C LEU A 53 -8.29 18.12 8.05
N ARG A 54 -7.41 17.12 8.13
CA ARG A 54 -6.47 16.79 7.05
C ARG A 54 -7.16 16.39 5.74
N GLU A 55 -8.29 15.71 5.82
CA GLU A 55 -9.07 15.32 4.64
C GLU A 55 -9.53 16.55 3.85
N ILE A 56 -10.08 17.56 4.55
CA ILE A 56 -10.47 18.84 3.94
C ILE A 56 -9.26 19.57 3.35
N GLU A 57 -8.14 19.62 4.09
CA GLU A 57 -6.91 20.24 3.60
C GLU A 57 -6.35 19.55 2.35
N PHE A 58 -6.38 18.21 2.32
CA PHE A 58 -5.86 17.44 1.20
C PHE A 58 -6.67 17.69 -0.07
N GLU A 59 -7.99 17.75 0.05
CA GLU A 59 -8.88 18.11 -1.06
C GLU A 59 -8.58 19.52 -1.56
N ALA A 60 -8.57 20.52 -0.66
CA ALA A 60 -8.35 21.92 -1.01
C ALA A 60 -6.98 22.16 -1.68
N LEU A 61 -5.94 21.43 -1.25
CA LEU A 61 -4.57 21.58 -1.75
C LEU A 61 -4.22 20.59 -2.86
N GLN A 62 -5.16 19.76 -3.32
CA GLN A 62 -4.92 18.72 -4.32
C GLN A 62 -3.76 17.79 -3.92
N VAL A 63 -3.74 17.36 -2.66
CA VAL A 63 -2.78 16.38 -2.14
C VAL A 63 -3.27 14.98 -2.48
N ALA A 64 -2.48 14.26 -3.28
CA ALA A 64 -2.77 12.86 -3.55
C ALA A 64 -2.54 12.02 -2.28
N SER A 65 -3.52 11.18 -1.93
CA SER A 65 -3.43 10.29 -0.76
C SER A 65 -3.97 8.89 -1.04
N ALA A 66 -3.43 7.89 -0.33
CA ALA A 66 -3.85 6.50 -0.36
C ALA A 66 -4.14 6.04 1.07
N GLY A 67 -5.21 5.26 1.25
CA GLY A 67 -5.66 4.76 2.55
C GLY A 67 -6.48 5.74 3.42
N LEU A 68 -6.62 7.02 3.05
CA LEU A 68 -7.37 8.01 3.83
C LEU A 68 -8.84 7.62 4.06
N PRO A 69 -9.64 7.23 3.03
CA PRO A 69 -11.02 6.80 3.25
C PRO A 69 -11.14 5.57 4.18
N CYS A 70 -10.19 4.63 4.06
CA CYS A 70 -10.12 3.45 4.93
C CYS A 70 -9.83 3.86 6.38
N LEU A 71 -8.89 4.78 6.59
CA LEU A 71 -8.55 5.30 7.91
C LEU A 71 -9.77 6.00 8.54
N MET A 72 -10.42 6.92 7.81
CA MET A 72 -11.57 7.66 8.32
C MET A 72 -12.73 6.73 8.69
N THR A 73 -12.99 5.72 7.85
CA THR A 73 -13.99 4.68 8.13
C THR A 73 -13.63 3.87 9.38
N ALA A 74 -12.36 3.47 9.54
CA ALA A 74 -11.92 2.70 10.70
C ALA A 74 -12.03 3.51 12.00
N LEU A 75 -11.58 4.78 11.98
CA LEU A 75 -11.64 5.67 13.13
C LEU A 75 -13.08 6.01 13.54
N ALA A 76 -14.00 6.14 12.58
CA ALA A 76 -15.41 6.39 12.85
C ALA A 76 -16.11 5.21 13.59
N ARG A 77 -15.57 3.99 13.46
CA ARG A 77 -16.10 2.78 14.08
C ARG A 77 -15.53 2.49 15.48
N LEU A 78 -14.46 3.18 15.86
CA LEU A 78 -13.83 3.00 17.16
C LEU A 78 -14.46 3.90 18.22
N PRO A 79 -14.66 3.41 19.46
CA PRO A 79 -14.94 4.28 20.60
C PRO A 79 -13.85 5.34 20.76
N THR A 80 -14.25 6.58 21.06
CA THR A 80 -13.35 7.75 21.04
C THR A 80 -12.15 7.63 21.97
N GLY A 81 -12.31 6.96 23.11
CA GLY A 81 -11.27 6.74 24.12
C GLY A 81 -10.29 5.61 23.82
N VAL A 82 -10.45 4.86 22.72
CA VAL A 82 -9.55 3.74 22.40
C VAL A 82 -8.11 4.25 22.22
N PRO A 83 -7.12 3.72 22.96
CA PRO A 83 -5.74 4.12 22.82
C PRO A 83 -5.12 3.57 21.53
N LEU A 84 -4.48 4.46 20.79
CA LEU A 84 -3.78 4.17 19.54
C LEU A 84 -2.33 4.63 19.62
N ARG A 85 -1.47 4.00 18.82
CA ARG A 85 -0.12 4.46 18.55
C ARG A 85 0.03 4.83 17.08
N GLN A 86 0.83 5.86 16.83
CA GLN A 86 1.13 6.39 15.50
C GLN A 86 2.61 6.19 15.17
N GLU A 87 2.84 5.48 14.08
CA GLU A 87 4.15 5.37 13.43
C GLU A 87 4.20 6.31 12.22
N ILE A 88 5.38 6.89 11.97
CA ILE A 88 5.61 7.79 10.83
C ILE A 88 6.76 7.22 10.01
N LEU A 89 6.53 7.00 8.72
CA LEU A 89 7.58 6.64 7.76
C LEU A 89 7.59 7.67 6.65
N ARG A 90 8.77 8.03 6.14
CA ARG A 90 8.87 9.07 5.11
C ARG A 90 10.02 8.84 4.15
N THR A 91 9.83 9.34 2.95
CA THR A 91 10.88 9.72 2.01
C THR A 91 11.02 11.25 2.03
N PRO A 92 11.90 11.87 1.21
CA PRO A 92 11.94 13.33 1.10
C PRO A 92 10.65 13.99 0.58
N THR A 93 9.80 13.24 -0.11
CA THR A 93 8.63 13.74 -0.83
C THR A 93 7.29 13.22 -0.30
N HIS A 94 7.29 12.05 0.33
CA HIS A 94 6.07 11.38 0.76
C HIS A 94 6.14 10.96 2.23
N VAL A 95 5.00 10.97 2.89
CA VAL A 95 4.86 10.58 4.30
C VAL A 95 3.74 9.56 4.42
N LEU A 96 4.04 8.47 5.11
CA LEU A 96 3.10 7.46 5.56
C LEU A 96 2.89 7.59 7.07
N TYR A 97 1.64 7.77 7.46
CA TYR A 97 1.21 7.61 8.84
C TYR A 97 0.51 6.27 9.00
N LEU A 98 0.84 5.54 10.05
CA LEU A 98 0.25 4.25 10.36
C LEU A 98 -0.26 4.28 11.80
N LEU A 99 -1.55 3.99 11.98
CA LEU A 99 -2.18 3.85 13.30
C LEU A 99 -2.41 2.39 13.62
N HIS A 100 -2.04 1.99 14.83
CA HIS A 100 -2.31 0.66 15.36
C HIS A 100 -2.78 0.73 16.80
N HIS A 101 -3.46 -0.31 17.26
CA HIS A 101 -3.78 -0.45 18.69
C HIS A 101 -2.49 -0.54 19.51
N GLY A 102 -2.44 0.17 20.63
CA GLY A 102 -1.24 0.24 21.46
C GLY A 102 -0.78 -1.11 22.01
N GLU A 103 -1.73 -1.96 22.43
CA GLU A 103 -1.44 -3.25 23.08
C GLU A 103 -1.25 -4.39 22.09
N SER A 104 -2.14 -4.52 21.10
CA SER A 104 -2.12 -5.66 20.17
C SER A 104 -1.24 -5.45 18.94
N GLY A 105 -0.81 -4.21 18.68
CA GLY A 105 -0.08 -3.88 17.45
C GLY A 105 -0.91 -4.03 16.16
N ARG A 106 -2.20 -4.37 16.26
CA ARG A 106 -3.08 -4.54 15.11
C ARG A 106 -3.30 -3.21 14.40
N ILE A 107 -3.05 -3.18 13.09
CA ILE A 107 -3.25 -2.00 12.26
C ILE A 107 -4.73 -1.59 12.26
N VAL A 108 -4.97 -0.32 12.52
CA VAL A 108 -6.29 0.32 12.42
C VAL A 108 -6.46 0.95 11.04
N GLY A 109 -5.44 1.66 10.58
CA GLY A 109 -5.47 2.40 9.33
C GLY A 109 -4.12 3.00 9.02
N ALA A 110 -3.93 3.40 7.76
CA ALA A 110 -2.71 4.05 7.33
C ALA A 110 -3.00 5.00 6.18
N VAL A 111 -2.25 6.09 6.08
CA VAL A 111 -2.38 7.11 5.04
C VAL A 111 -1.02 7.49 4.50
N LEU A 112 -0.81 7.24 3.20
CA LEU A 112 0.33 7.75 2.44
C LEU A 112 -0.11 9.01 1.71
N HIS A 113 0.67 10.09 1.80
CA HIS A 113 0.45 11.29 0.99
C HIS A 113 1.75 11.94 0.55
N GLY A 114 1.67 12.69 -0.54
CA GLY A 114 2.77 13.53 -1.04
C GLY A 114 2.64 14.98 -0.60
N LYS A 115 3.41 15.84 -1.25
CA LYS A 115 3.20 17.30 -1.25
C LYS A 115 1.99 17.68 -2.13
N PRO A 116 1.47 18.91 -2.02
CA PRO A 116 0.44 19.42 -2.93
C PRO A 116 0.82 19.20 -4.40
N ARG A 117 -0.13 18.68 -5.19
CA ARG A 117 0.02 18.39 -6.63
C ARG A 117 1.10 17.35 -6.98
N GLU A 118 1.69 16.69 -5.99
CA GLU A 118 2.65 15.62 -6.22
C GLU A 118 1.91 14.27 -6.29
N ALA A 119 2.15 13.53 -7.37
CA ALA A 119 1.57 12.21 -7.55
C ALA A 119 2.09 11.25 -6.47
N LEU A 120 1.25 10.30 -6.08
CA LEU A 120 1.70 9.21 -5.23
C LEU A 120 2.65 8.28 -6.02
N PRO A 121 3.70 7.78 -5.39
CA PRO A 121 4.65 6.87 -6.02
C PRO A 121 3.91 5.61 -6.48
N PRO A 122 4.25 5.07 -7.67
CA PRO A 122 3.45 4.04 -8.30
C PRO A 122 3.30 2.85 -7.38
N PHE A 123 4.37 2.38 -6.70
CA PHE A 123 4.45 1.27 -5.73
C PHE A 123 3.46 0.10 -5.93
N THR A 124 2.98 -0.08 -7.16
CA THR A 124 2.31 -1.25 -7.63
C THR A 124 3.43 -2.23 -7.91
N ARG A 125 3.35 -3.40 -7.26
CA ARG A 125 4.11 -4.60 -7.61
C ARG A 125 4.35 -4.58 -9.13
N PRO A 126 5.59 -4.71 -9.64
CA PRO A 126 5.77 -4.82 -11.08
C PRO A 126 4.87 -5.96 -11.53
N GLN A 127 3.86 -5.64 -12.32
CA GLN A 127 3.00 -6.65 -12.92
C GLN A 127 3.96 -7.53 -13.70
N PRO A 128 4.04 -8.85 -13.43
CA PRO A 128 4.91 -9.70 -14.22
C PRO A 128 4.52 -9.46 -15.67
N ALA A 129 5.47 -8.97 -16.47
CA ALA A 129 5.24 -8.67 -17.87
C ALA A 129 4.50 -9.86 -18.48
N PRO A 130 3.43 -9.66 -19.27
CA PRO A 130 2.68 -10.76 -19.84
C PRO A 130 3.70 -11.67 -20.51
N ARG A 131 3.84 -12.90 -19.99
CA ARG A 131 4.72 -13.91 -20.56
C ARG A 131 4.27 -14.03 -22.02
N ARG A 132 5.08 -13.51 -22.94
CA ARG A 132 4.85 -13.68 -24.37
C ARG A 132 4.55 -15.16 -24.57
N PRO A 133 3.42 -15.55 -25.17
CA PRO A 133 3.13 -16.95 -25.40
C PRO A 133 4.34 -17.53 -26.11
N GLY A 134 5.02 -18.45 -25.42
CA GLY A 134 6.20 -19.11 -25.94
C GLY A 134 5.82 -19.62 -27.32
N ARG A 135 6.53 -19.14 -28.34
CA ARG A 135 6.36 -19.56 -29.72
C ARG A 135 6.63 -21.06 -29.73
N ARG A 136 5.58 -21.87 -29.52
CA ARG A 136 5.57 -23.27 -29.92
C ARG A 136 5.99 -23.21 -31.37
N ARG A 137 7.18 -23.73 -31.67
CA ARG A 137 7.49 -24.13 -33.04
C ARG A 137 6.39 -25.11 -33.41
N ALA A 138 5.42 -24.62 -34.17
CA ALA A 138 4.54 -25.47 -34.92
C ALA A 138 5.47 -26.31 -35.79
N ASN A 139 5.52 -27.62 -35.51
CA ASN A 139 6.03 -28.58 -36.46
C ASN A 139 5.29 -28.32 -37.76
N SER A 140 6.04 -27.91 -38.77
CA SER A 140 5.57 -27.77 -40.13
C SER A 140 5.03 -29.12 -40.57
N GLN A 141 3.77 -29.10 -40.98
CA GLN A 141 3.18 -30.08 -41.86
C GLN A 141 4.15 -30.35 -43.03
N GLN A 142 4.70 -31.55 -43.11
CA GLN A 142 5.06 -32.21 -44.37
C GLN A 142 4.34 -33.55 -44.31
N LEU A 143 3.09 -33.58 -44.80
CA LEU A 143 2.72 -34.05 -46.13
C LEU A 143 3.00 -35.55 -46.29
N ASP A 144 1.97 -36.33 -45.99
CA ASP A 144 1.81 -37.72 -46.43
C ASP A 144 1.77 -37.80 -47.95
N PHE A 145 2.57 -38.69 -48.54
CA PHE A 145 2.37 -39.17 -49.91
C PHE A 145 2.53 -40.69 -49.91
N PHE A 146 1.40 -41.39 -49.80
CA PHE A 146 1.30 -42.80 -50.17
C PHE A 146 1.01 -42.93 -51.68
N GLU A 147 1.74 -43.88 -52.28
CA GLU A 147 1.56 -44.61 -53.53
C GLU A 147 0.58 -44.09 -54.61
N VAL A 148 1.13 -43.94 -55.82
CA VAL A 148 0.42 -44.27 -57.06
C VAL A 148 1.14 -45.44 -57.73
N ARG A 149 0.39 -46.51 -57.92
CA ARG A 149 0.76 -47.76 -58.60
C ARG A 149 0.30 -47.70 -60.06
N LEU A 150 1.12 -48.18 -61.00
CA LEU A 150 0.82 -48.58 -62.39
C LEU A 150 2.10 -49.29 -62.89
N ALA A 151 2.14 -50.45 -63.54
CA ALA A 151 1.19 -51.48 -63.96
C ALA A 151 2.02 -52.77 -64.13
#